data_AF-A0A2W6B9R3-F1
#
_entry.id   AF-A0A2W6B9R3-F1
#
_cell.length_a   1.000
_cell.length_b   1.000
_cell.length_c   1.000
_cell.angle_alpha   90.00
_cell.angle_beta   90.00
_cell.angle_gamma   90.00
#
_symmetry.space_group_name_H-M   'P 1'
#
loop_
_entity.id
_entity.type
_entity.pdbx_description
1 polymer ?
#
loop_
_entity_poly.entity_id
_entity_poly.type
_entity_poly.pdbx_seq_one_letter_code
_entity_poly.pdbx_strand_id
1 'polypeptide(L)'
;MYLALPPRRRSRGVVVCTLVTFALAACGGGTKDDGGKPTPHSDVSAPSVPVGTASTTVPPISAASSSTPPSSTSSTSTSPPPTTPPAPATALPTGSGKSTISYGGTTPASKPQQAVYLAYANYWALLGQLGQHPTINNAGILRYTTGSVRTNLIVNMRSYASQGKQAIGPIRLRPSVMSVSGSTASVSDCVDQRGVVTYINGKRQAGTGDIATYLTLLTFEDGRWLVSAATNGAANSCS
;
A
#
# COMPACT_ATOMS: atom_id res chain seq x y z
N MET A 1 44.32 56.20 -6.15
CA MET A 1 42.88 55.90 -6.32
C MET A 1 42.71 54.39 -6.16
N TYR A 2 42.27 53.92 -4.99
CA TYR A 2 41.98 52.51 -4.74
C TYR A 2 40.46 52.35 -4.61
N LEU A 3 39.85 51.58 -5.52
CA LEU A 3 38.43 51.25 -5.49
C LEU A 3 38.19 50.14 -4.47
N ALA A 4 37.53 50.48 -3.36
CA ALA A 4 37.08 49.53 -2.35
C ALA A 4 35.90 48.71 -2.88
N LEU A 5 36.05 47.38 -2.95
CA LEU A 5 34.97 46.45 -3.28
C LEU A 5 34.08 46.20 -2.05
N PRO A 6 32.75 46.15 -2.20
CA PRO A 6 31.84 45.94 -1.09
C PRO A 6 31.87 44.49 -0.56
N PRO A 7 31.56 44.28 0.74
CA PRO A 7 31.59 42.97 1.35
C PRO A 7 30.44 42.08 0.85
N ARG A 8 30.79 40.85 0.41
CA ARG A 8 29.83 39.79 0.08
C ARG A 8 29.08 39.37 1.35
N ARG A 9 27.78 39.71 1.42
CA ARG A 9 26.83 39.12 2.38
C ARG A 9 26.73 37.61 2.14
N ARG A 10 27.28 36.81 3.06
CA ARG A 10 26.98 35.37 3.13
C ARG A 10 25.57 35.19 3.66
N SER A 11 24.60 35.02 2.77
CA SER A 11 23.29 34.52 3.12
C SER A 11 23.44 33.10 3.66
N ARG A 12 23.32 32.94 4.98
CA ARG A 12 23.13 31.64 5.63
C ARG A 12 21.73 31.14 5.24
N GLY A 13 21.65 30.50 4.09
CA GLY A 13 20.47 29.72 3.71
C GLY A 13 20.36 28.55 4.69
N VAL A 14 19.42 28.65 5.62
CA VAL A 14 18.95 27.49 6.39
C VAL A 14 18.27 26.58 5.38
N VAL A 15 19.02 25.61 4.86
CA VAL A 15 18.45 24.49 4.11
C VAL A 15 17.72 23.65 5.14
N VAL A 16 16.43 23.94 5.31
CA VAL A 16 15.49 23.03 6.00
C VAL A 16 15.38 21.81 5.11
N CYS A 17 16.23 20.83 5.36
CA CYS A 17 16.17 19.53 4.73
C CYS A 17 14.91 18.83 5.26
N THR A 18 13.79 19.00 4.55
CA THR A 18 12.56 18.25 4.81
C THR A 18 12.89 16.76 4.77
N LEU A 19 12.92 16.15 5.97
CA LEU A 19 12.99 14.72 6.18
C LEU A 19 11.83 14.08 5.43
N VAL A 20 12.13 13.49 4.27
CA VAL A 20 11.17 12.72 3.48
C VAL A 20 11.02 11.37 4.17
N THR A 21 10.04 11.31 5.06
CA THR A 21 9.47 10.09 5.63
C THR A 21 9.20 9.09 4.51
N PHE A 22 9.42 7.80 4.78
CA PHE A 22 9.04 6.68 3.91
C PHE A 22 7.51 6.53 3.80
N ALA A 23 6.79 7.64 3.67
CA ALA A 23 5.43 7.61 3.20
C ALA A 23 5.49 7.06 1.77
N LEU A 24 4.92 5.87 1.58
CA LEU A 24 4.13 5.61 0.39
C LEU A 24 3.11 6.76 0.31
N ALA A 25 3.55 7.91 -0.19
CA ALA A 25 2.71 9.05 -0.40
C ALA A 25 1.80 8.67 -1.57
N ALA A 26 0.65 8.11 -1.23
CA ALA A 26 -0.56 8.42 -1.94
C ALA A 26 -0.66 9.96 -1.92
N CYS A 27 -0.07 10.61 -2.92
CA CYS A 27 -0.28 12.02 -3.19
C CYS A 27 -1.74 12.18 -3.64
N GLY A 28 -2.63 12.33 -2.66
CA GLY A 28 -3.77 13.23 -2.83
C GLY A 28 -3.19 14.62 -3.04
N GLY A 29 -3.32 15.13 -4.26
CA GLY A 29 -2.90 16.49 -4.60
C GLY A 29 -3.78 17.49 -3.87
N GLY A 30 -3.30 17.96 -2.71
CA GLY A 30 -3.73 19.23 -2.16
C GLY A 30 -2.88 20.33 -2.79
N THR A 31 -3.43 21.01 -3.79
CA THR A 31 -2.86 22.27 -4.29
C THR A 31 -2.80 23.26 -3.12
N LYS A 32 -1.58 23.63 -2.73
CA LYS A 32 -1.38 24.84 -1.91
C LYS A 32 -1.58 26.03 -2.83
N ASP A 33 -2.69 26.73 -2.63
CA ASP A 33 -2.91 28.08 -3.13
C ASP A 33 -1.87 29.01 -2.51
N ASP A 34 -0.79 29.28 -3.25
CA ASP A 34 0.09 30.40 -2.94
C ASP A 34 -0.62 31.68 -3.38
N GLY A 35 -0.93 32.51 -2.38
CA GLY A 35 -1.72 33.73 -2.49
C GLY A 35 -1.21 34.69 -3.57
N GLY A 36 -1.93 34.72 -4.69
CA GLY A 36 -1.92 35.84 -5.64
C GLY A 36 -2.66 37.04 -5.07
N LYS A 37 -1.97 38.18 -5.08
CA LYS A 37 -2.50 39.53 -4.82
C LYS A 37 -3.81 39.77 -5.60
N PRO A 38 -4.89 40.27 -4.96
CA PRO A 38 -6.16 40.49 -5.63
C PRO A 38 -6.04 41.67 -6.62
N THR A 39 -6.41 41.42 -7.87
CA THR A 39 -6.77 42.47 -8.83
C THR A 39 -8.30 42.50 -8.96
N PRO A 40 -8.93 43.68 -9.02
CA PRO A 40 -10.38 43.78 -9.05
C PRO A 40 -10.86 43.85 -10.50
N HIS A 41 -11.41 42.77 -11.05
CA HIS A 41 -12.13 42.85 -12.32
C HIS A 41 -13.34 41.91 -12.36
N SER A 42 -14.50 42.55 -12.29
CA SER A 42 -15.71 42.34 -13.08
C SER A 42 -16.50 41.03 -12.96
N ASP A 43 -17.68 41.22 -12.35
CA ASP A 43 -18.95 40.53 -12.57
C ASP A 43 -19.04 39.73 -13.89
N VAL A 44 -19.24 38.42 -13.75
CA VAL A 44 -19.89 37.59 -14.77
C VAL A 44 -20.92 36.70 -14.09
N SER A 45 -22.15 36.85 -14.56
CA SER A 45 -23.37 36.25 -14.06
C SER A 45 -23.36 34.72 -14.03
N ALA A 46 -24.02 34.19 -13.00
CA ALA A 46 -24.35 32.78 -12.84
C ALA A 46 -25.42 32.32 -13.85
N PRO A 47 -25.33 31.08 -14.36
CA PRO A 47 -26.50 30.31 -14.76
C PRO A 47 -26.88 29.34 -13.64
N SER A 48 -28.05 29.58 -13.05
CA SER A 48 -28.80 28.62 -12.24
C SER A 48 -29.16 27.39 -13.07
N VAL A 49 -28.89 26.18 -12.57
CA VAL A 49 -29.36 24.93 -13.17
C VAL A 49 -30.17 24.13 -12.14
N PRO A 50 -31.26 23.47 -12.57
CA PRO A 50 -32.37 23.10 -11.71
C PRO A 50 -32.16 21.80 -10.93
N VAL A 51 -32.80 21.77 -9.76
CA VAL A 51 -33.02 20.61 -8.89
C VAL A 51 -33.94 19.62 -9.60
N GLY A 52 -33.40 18.45 -9.95
CA GLY A 52 -34.15 17.31 -10.47
C GLY A 52 -34.44 16.30 -9.37
N THR A 53 -35.62 16.41 -8.76
CA THR A 53 -36.15 15.45 -7.78
C THR A 53 -36.79 14.28 -8.54
N ALA A 54 -36.17 13.10 -8.52
CA ALA A 54 -36.78 11.88 -9.05
C ALA A 54 -36.90 10.82 -7.95
N SER A 55 -38.07 10.81 -7.30
CA SER A 55 -38.53 9.70 -6.46
C SER A 55 -38.86 8.51 -7.36
N THR A 56 -38.14 7.40 -7.22
CA THR A 56 -38.53 6.13 -7.81
C THR A 56 -38.89 5.16 -6.69
N THR A 57 -40.20 5.02 -6.49
CA THR A 57 -40.87 3.99 -5.71
C THR A 57 -40.74 2.64 -6.44
N VAL A 58 -40.23 1.61 -5.76
CA VAL A 58 -40.29 0.21 -6.24
C VAL A 58 -41.04 -0.63 -5.19
N PRO A 59 -42.01 -1.47 -5.61
CA PRO A 59 -42.98 -2.16 -4.74
C PRO A 59 -42.43 -3.38 -3.96
N PRO A 60 -43.18 -3.87 -2.95
CA PRO A 60 -42.93 -5.12 -2.25
C PRO A 60 -43.59 -6.30 -2.98
N ILE A 61 -42.87 -7.40 -3.26
CA ILE A 61 -43.48 -8.57 -3.90
C ILE A 61 -42.95 -9.90 -3.32
N SER A 62 -43.89 -10.55 -2.63
CA SER A 62 -44.23 -11.97 -2.56
C SER A 62 -43.31 -13.02 -1.94
N ALA A 63 -43.95 -13.66 -0.97
CA ALA A 63 -43.66 -14.93 -0.32
C ALA A 63 -43.93 -16.17 -1.20
N ALA A 64 -43.57 -17.31 -0.59
CA ALA A 64 -44.06 -18.68 -0.80
C ALA A 64 -43.41 -19.51 -1.94
N SER A 65 -42.72 -20.59 -1.57
CA SER A 65 -43.37 -21.92 -1.49
C SER A 65 -42.38 -23.04 -1.16
N SER A 66 -42.75 -23.79 -0.14
CA SER A 66 -42.27 -25.10 0.28
C SER A 66 -42.59 -26.19 -0.74
N SER A 67 -41.60 -27.02 -1.09
CA SER A 67 -41.85 -28.39 -1.58
C SER A 67 -40.64 -29.30 -1.30
N THR A 68 -40.84 -30.25 -0.40
CA THR A 68 -39.98 -31.40 -0.10
C THR A 68 -40.27 -32.58 -1.03
N PRO A 69 -39.23 -33.30 -1.51
CA PRO A 69 -39.36 -34.71 -1.89
C PRO A 69 -38.25 -35.61 -1.26
N PRO A 70 -38.35 -36.95 -1.38
CA PRO A 70 -38.11 -37.87 -0.27
C PRO A 70 -36.69 -38.44 -0.16
N SER A 71 -36.38 -38.85 1.07
CA SER A 71 -35.22 -39.61 1.51
C SER A 71 -35.02 -40.90 0.71
N SER A 72 -33.90 -40.97 -0.01
CA SER A 72 -33.35 -42.22 -0.53
C SER A 72 -32.15 -42.63 0.33
N THR A 73 -32.35 -43.65 1.15
CA THR A 73 -31.34 -44.24 2.03
C THR A 73 -30.44 -45.16 1.21
N SER A 74 -29.33 -44.63 0.68
CA SER A 74 -28.28 -45.43 0.06
C SER A 74 -27.16 -45.69 1.07
N SER A 75 -27.14 -46.91 1.61
CA SER A 75 -26.08 -47.44 2.46
C SER A 75 -24.80 -47.57 1.64
N THR A 76 -23.96 -46.54 1.67
CA THR A 76 -22.66 -46.54 0.99
C THR A 76 -21.59 -46.92 2.01
N SER A 77 -20.90 -48.02 1.75
CA SER A 77 -19.81 -48.54 2.57
C SER A 77 -18.65 -47.53 2.58
N THR A 78 -18.43 -46.89 3.72
CA THR A 78 -17.43 -45.85 3.93
C THR A 78 -16.05 -46.47 4.08
N SER A 79 -15.31 -46.58 2.97
CA SER A 79 -13.86 -46.78 3.02
C SER A 79 -13.20 -45.54 3.65
N PRO A 80 -12.30 -45.69 4.64
CA PRO A 80 -11.66 -44.54 5.26
C PRO A 80 -10.87 -43.75 4.21
N PRO A 81 -11.02 -42.41 4.14
CA PRO A 81 -10.35 -41.62 3.14
C PRO A 81 -8.83 -41.78 3.27
N PRO A 82 -8.09 -41.89 2.15
CA PRO A 82 -6.63 -41.97 2.19
C PRO A 82 -6.07 -40.75 2.90
N THR A 83 -5.31 -40.99 3.98
CA THR A 83 -4.62 -39.97 4.76
C THR A 83 -3.52 -39.36 3.89
N THR A 84 -3.86 -38.33 3.13
CA THR A 84 -2.89 -37.62 2.29
C THR A 84 -1.96 -36.83 3.22
N PRO A 85 -0.63 -36.95 3.09
CA PRO A 85 0.31 -36.16 3.86
C PRO A 85 -0.02 -34.66 3.77
N PRO A 86 0.04 -33.90 4.87
CA PRO A 86 -0.25 -32.48 4.84
C PRO A 86 0.69 -31.78 3.87
N ALA A 87 0.12 -30.97 2.96
CA ALA A 87 0.89 -30.19 2.01
C ALA A 87 1.90 -29.28 2.76
N PRO A 88 3.12 -29.11 2.25
CA PRO A 88 4.11 -28.24 2.88
C PRO A 88 3.55 -26.83 3.07
N ALA A 89 3.72 -26.28 4.28
CA ALA A 89 3.39 -24.88 4.53
C ALA A 89 4.26 -23.99 3.63
N THR A 90 3.62 -23.08 2.89
CA THR A 90 4.35 -22.13 2.04
C THR A 90 5.08 -21.13 2.93
N ALA A 91 6.41 -21.11 2.86
CA ALA A 91 7.23 -20.19 3.64
C ALA A 91 7.03 -18.73 3.20
N LEU A 92 7.05 -17.80 4.16
CA LEU A 92 6.97 -16.37 3.89
C LEU A 92 8.33 -15.82 3.41
N PRO A 93 8.34 -14.83 2.51
CA PRO A 93 9.58 -14.26 1.99
C PRO A 93 10.28 -13.40 3.07
N THR A 94 11.55 -13.64 3.32
CA THR A 94 12.32 -13.02 4.42
C THR A 94 13.03 -11.71 4.03
N GLY A 95 12.77 -11.17 2.84
CA GLY A 95 13.49 -10.01 2.30
C GLY A 95 14.88 -10.39 1.78
N SER A 96 15.84 -9.47 1.86
CA SER A 96 17.23 -9.73 1.47
C SER A 96 18.20 -9.45 2.63
N GLY A 97 19.46 -9.87 2.50
CA GLY A 97 20.42 -9.84 3.61
C GLY A 97 20.61 -8.47 4.28
N LYS A 98 20.45 -7.36 3.55
CA LYS A 98 20.54 -6.00 4.11
C LYS A 98 19.20 -5.41 4.55
N SER A 99 18.08 -6.05 4.25
CA SER A 99 16.73 -5.61 4.66
C SER A 99 15.88 -6.84 4.85
N THR A 100 16.08 -7.44 6.02
CA THR A 100 15.33 -8.59 6.45
C THR A 100 13.92 -8.18 6.79
N ILE A 101 12.98 -9.08 6.51
CA ILE A 101 11.57 -8.93 6.83
C ILE A 101 11.21 -10.01 7.82
N SER A 102 10.63 -9.59 8.94
CA SER A 102 10.05 -10.49 9.94
C SER A 102 8.56 -10.28 10.03
N TYR A 103 7.81 -11.36 10.17
CA TYR A 103 6.36 -11.34 10.31
C TYR A 103 5.99 -11.70 11.75
N GLY A 104 5.19 -10.86 12.38
CA GLY A 104 4.49 -11.15 13.62
C GLY A 104 3.01 -11.46 13.38
N GLY A 105 2.33 -11.84 14.44
CA GLY A 105 0.91 -12.22 14.41
C GLY A 105 0.70 -13.69 14.00
N THR A 106 -0.56 -14.05 13.81
CA THR A 106 -0.96 -15.42 13.46
C THR A 106 -1.31 -15.50 11.98
N THR A 107 -0.70 -16.44 11.27
CA THR A 107 -1.08 -16.75 9.88
C THR A 107 -2.55 -17.17 9.83
N PRO A 108 -3.37 -16.62 8.91
CA PRO A 108 -4.77 -17.01 8.78
C PRO A 108 -4.95 -18.52 8.56
N ALA A 109 -5.99 -19.12 9.12
CA ALA A 109 -6.27 -20.54 8.95
C ALA A 109 -6.96 -20.86 7.60
N SER A 110 -7.74 -19.92 7.05
CA SER A 110 -8.49 -20.16 5.81
C SER A 110 -7.60 -20.00 4.57
N LYS A 111 -7.75 -20.91 3.60
CA LYS A 111 -6.97 -20.88 2.34
C LYS A 111 -7.10 -19.54 1.57
N PRO A 112 -8.29 -18.92 1.43
CA PRO A 112 -8.41 -17.63 0.74
C PRO A 112 -7.64 -16.52 1.45
N GLN A 113 -7.73 -16.44 2.79
CA GLN A 113 -6.97 -15.44 3.55
C GLN A 113 -5.46 -15.70 3.51
N GLN A 114 -5.03 -16.97 3.53
CA GLN A 114 -3.61 -17.32 3.36
C GLN A 114 -3.06 -16.84 2.01
N ALA A 115 -3.82 -16.97 0.93
CA ALA A 115 -3.41 -16.49 -0.39
C ALA A 115 -3.22 -14.95 -0.41
N VAL A 116 -4.15 -14.21 0.21
CA VAL A 116 -4.05 -12.75 0.37
C VAL A 116 -2.84 -12.37 1.22
N TYR A 117 -2.68 -13.03 2.37
CA TYR A 117 -1.57 -12.83 3.30
C TYR A 117 -0.22 -13.02 2.60
N LEU A 118 -0.08 -14.10 1.83
CA LEU A 118 1.15 -14.41 1.09
C LEU A 118 1.41 -13.38 -0.02
N ALA A 119 0.39 -12.94 -0.75
CA ALA A 119 0.54 -11.91 -1.77
C ALA A 119 1.02 -10.57 -1.18
N TYR A 120 0.45 -10.18 -0.04
CA TYR A 120 0.87 -9.01 0.72
C TYR A 120 2.33 -9.12 1.21
N ALA A 121 2.71 -10.28 1.75
CA ALA A 121 4.09 -10.55 2.17
C ALA A 121 5.09 -10.44 0.99
N ASN A 122 4.73 -10.98 -0.18
CA ASN A 122 5.56 -10.86 -1.39
C ASN A 122 5.71 -9.40 -1.87
N TYR A 123 4.65 -8.59 -1.74
CA TYR A 123 4.74 -7.16 -2.03
C TYR A 123 5.75 -6.44 -1.14
N TRP A 124 5.75 -6.70 0.17
CA TRP A 124 6.76 -6.12 1.08
C TRP A 124 8.17 -6.62 0.81
N ALA A 125 8.34 -7.89 0.45
CA ALA A 125 9.63 -8.43 0.02
C ALA A 125 10.15 -7.71 -1.23
N LEU A 126 9.29 -7.42 -2.20
CA LEU A 126 9.62 -6.56 -3.34
C LEU A 126 10.06 -5.17 -2.88
N LEU A 127 9.31 -4.52 -1.98
CA LEU A 127 9.67 -3.18 -1.50
C LEU A 127 11.03 -3.16 -0.79
N GLY A 128 11.35 -4.19 0.00
CA GLY A 128 12.67 -4.33 0.63
C GLY A 128 13.79 -4.47 -0.39
N GLN A 129 13.58 -5.27 -1.45
CA GLN A 129 14.53 -5.39 -2.56
C GLN A 129 14.72 -4.05 -3.29
N LEU A 130 13.62 -3.38 -3.63
CA LEU A 130 13.62 -2.10 -4.32
C LEU A 130 14.20 -0.96 -3.49
N GLY A 131 14.06 -1.01 -2.16
CA GLY A 131 14.73 -0.08 -1.25
C GLY A 131 16.26 -0.15 -1.36
N GLN A 132 16.82 -1.35 -1.53
CA GLN A 132 18.26 -1.53 -1.70
C GLN A 132 18.75 -1.22 -3.11
N HIS A 133 17.99 -1.66 -4.10
CA HIS A 133 18.33 -1.55 -5.51
C HIS A 133 17.14 -0.94 -6.26
N PRO A 134 16.96 0.40 -6.20
CA PRO A 134 15.88 1.05 -6.92
C PRO A 134 16.04 0.84 -8.42
N THR A 135 15.04 0.19 -9.03
CA THR A 135 14.99 -0.01 -10.47
C THR A 135 13.54 -0.11 -10.91
N ILE A 136 13.24 0.49 -12.07
CA ILE A 136 11.89 0.43 -12.67
C ILE A 136 11.65 -0.88 -13.43
N ASN A 137 12.69 -1.62 -13.77
CA ASN A 137 12.61 -2.84 -14.60
C ASN A 137 12.47 -4.12 -13.75
N ASN A 138 12.19 -4.01 -12.45
CA ASN A 138 11.97 -5.18 -11.61
C ASN A 138 10.62 -5.83 -11.97
N ALA A 139 10.67 -7.08 -12.47
CA ALA A 139 9.47 -7.83 -12.86
C ALA A 139 8.46 -8.01 -11.72
N GLY A 140 8.92 -7.96 -10.47
CA GLY A 140 8.08 -7.99 -9.28
C GLY A 140 7.07 -6.84 -9.19
N ILE A 141 7.40 -5.65 -9.75
CA ILE A 141 6.47 -4.51 -9.78
C ILE A 141 5.18 -4.92 -10.51
N LEU A 142 5.29 -5.49 -11.70
CA LEU A 142 4.12 -5.98 -12.44
C LEU A 142 3.48 -7.21 -11.77
N ARG A 143 4.29 -8.06 -11.14
CA ARG A 143 3.83 -9.30 -10.52
C ARG A 143 3.00 -9.10 -9.25
N TYR A 144 3.25 -8.03 -8.49
CA TYR A 144 2.68 -7.86 -7.14
C TYR A 144 1.87 -6.57 -6.95
N THR A 145 1.84 -5.68 -7.94
CA THR A 145 1.10 -4.41 -7.85
C THR A 145 0.24 -4.19 -9.08
N THR A 146 -0.85 -3.44 -8.93
CA THR A 146 -1.73 -2.99 -10.02
C THR A 146 -2.17 -1.53 -9.77
N GLY A 147 -2.91 -0.95 -10.71
CA GLY A 147 -3.52 0.37 -10.58
C GLY A 147 -2.55 1.50 -10.17
N SER A 148 -3.01 2.36 -9.24
CA SER A 148 -2.26 3.53 -8.79
C SER A 148 -1.00 3.17 -7.99
N VAL A 149 -1.02 2.08 -7.23
CA VAL A 149 0.16 1.59 -6.49
C VAL A 149 1.30 1.27 -7.45
N ARG A 150 1.02 0.58 -8.56
CA ARG A 150 2.01 0.27 -9.60
C ARG A 150 2.64 1.54 -10.16
N THR A 151 1.80 2.49 -10.60
CA THR A 151 2.26 3.76 -11.19
C THR A 151 3.12 4.55 -10.21
N ASN A 152 2.67 4.70 -8.97
CA ASN A 152 3.39 5.45 -7.94
C ASN A 152 4.71 4.78 -7.58
N LEU A 153 4.75 3.45 -7.50
CA LEU A 153 5.98 2.71 -7.23
C LEU A 153 7.01 2.94 -8.34
N ILE A 154 6.61 2.89 -9.62
CA ILE A 154 7.52 3.16 -10.76
C ILE A 154 8.08 4.58 -10.69
N VAL A 155 7.23 5.58 -10.43
CA VAL A 155 7.65 6.99 -10.29
C VAL A 155 8.65 7.14 -9.15
N ASN A 156 8.35 6.54 -8.00
CA ASN A 156 9.24 6.58 -6.83
C ASN A 156 10.57 5.89 -7.10
N MET A 157 10.58 4.73 -7.77
CA MET A 157 11.82 4.02 -8.09
C MET A 157 12.69 4.77 -9.09
N ARG A 158 12.10 5.43 -10.09
CA ARG A 158 12.83 6.32 -10.98
C ARG A 158 13.48 7.47 -10.22
N SER A 159 12.71 8.11 -9.33
CA SER A 159 13.19 9.19 -8.48
C SER A 159 14.34 8.73 -7.58
N TYR A 160 14.19 7.58 -6.92
CA TYR A 160 15.21 7.02 -6.02
C TYR A 160 16.50 6.67 -6.77
N ALA A 161 16.37 6.02 -7.93
CA ALA A 161 17.51 5.71 -8.79
C ALA A 161 18.25 6.99 -9.22
N SER A 162 17.53 8.03 -9.66
CA SER A 162 18.12 9.30 -10.08
C SER A 162 18.86 10.05 -8.97
N GLN A 163 18.46 9.84 -7.71
CA GLN A 163 19.08 10.46 -6.53
C GLN A 163 20.19 9.59 -5.92
N GLY A 164 20.42 8.37 -6.42
CA GLY A 164 21.23 7.38 -5.72
C GLY A 164 20.69 7.07 -4.32
N LYS A 165 19.37 7.16 -4.13
CA LYS A 165 18.70 6.96 -2.83
C LYS A 165 18.47 5.48 -2.59
N GLN A 166 18.84 4.99 -1.41
CA GLN A 166 18.57 3.64 -0.95
C GLN A 166 17.95 3.68 0.44
N ALA A 167 17.22 2.63 0.80
CA ALA A 167 16.72 2.42 2.15
C ALA A 167 17.01 0.99 2.58
N ILE A 168 17.72 0.88 3.69
CA ILE A 168 18.34 -0.36 4.12
C ILE A 168 18.10 -0.53 5.61
N GLY A 169 17.52 -1.66 6.00
CA GLY A 169 17.42 -2.09 7.38
C GLY A 169 16.27 -3.07 7.59
N PRO A 170 16.12 -3.60 8.81
CA PRO A 170 15.06 -4.55 9.11
C PRO A 170 13.68 -3.89 9.05
N ILE A 171 12.72 -4.65 8.54
CA ILE A 171 11.30 -4.29 8.52
C ILE A 171 10.54 -5.37 9.30
N ARG A 172 9.71 -4.95 10.25
CA ARG A 172 8.85 -5.88 11.00
C ARG A 172 7.39 -5.60 10.65
N LEU A 173 6.68 -6.64 10.23
CA LEU A 173 5.28 -6.58 9.80
C LEU A 173 4.41 -7.32 10.82
N ARG A 174 3.16 -6.90 10.99
CA ARG A 174 2.12 -7.59 11.76
C ARG A 174 0.79 -7.58 10.98
N PRO A 175 0.75 -8.21 9.79
CA PRO A 175 -0.41 -8.12 8.93
C PRO A 175 -1.59 -8.94 9.48
N SER A 176 -2.78 -8.36 9.35
CA SER A 176 -4.07 -8.97 9.63
C SER A 176 -4.98 -8.86 8.42
N VAL A 177 -5.41 -9.99 7.86
CA VAL A 177 -6.35 -10.02 6.74
C VAL A 177 -7.76 -9.74 7.28
N MET A 178 -8.24 -8.53 7.04
CA MET A 178 -9.51 -8.02 7.57
C MET A 178 -10.72 -8.58 6.81
N SER A 179 -10.61 -8.69 5.49
CA SER A 179 -11.70 -9.19 4.65
C SER A 179 -11.18 -9.80 3.36
N VAL A 180 -11.92 -10.77 2.83
CA VAL A 180 -11.76 -11.34 1.49
C VAL A 180 -13.17 -11.51 0.91
N SER A 181 -13.47 -10.81 -0.17
CA SER A 181 -14.80 -10.81 -0.80
C SER A 181 -14.66 -10.79 -2.33
N GLY A 182 -15.05 -11.90 -2.96
CA GLY A 182 -14.93 -12.08 -4.40
C GLY A 182 -13.50 -11.84 -4.89
N SER A 183 -13.32 -10.82 -5.72
CA SER A 183 -12.03 -10.40 -6.28
C SER A 183 -11.34 -9.28 -5.50
N THR A 184 -11.78 -8.98 -4.27
CA THR A 184 -11.19 -7.91 -3.44
C THR A 184 -10.84 -8.41 -2.04
N ALA A 185 -9.80 -7.84 -1.45
CA ALA A 185 -9.40 -8.11 -0.08
C ALA A 185 -8.78 -6.88 0.58
N SER A 186 -8.79 -6.86 1.90
CA SER A 186 -8.18 -5.78 2.69
C SER A 186 -7.29 -6.35 3.79
N VAL A 187 -6.09 -5.78 3.93
CA VAL A 187 -5.11 -6.12 4.97
C VAL A 187 -4.82 -4.87 5.80
N SER A 188 -4.94 -4.99 7.12
CA SER A 188 -4.42 -3.99 8.07
C SER A 188 -3.06 -4.46 8.55
N ASP A 189 -2.09 -3.56 8.69
CA ASP A 189 -0.74 -3.92 9.13
C ASP A 189 -0.10 -2.83 9.97
N CYS A 190 0.70 -3.25 10.94
CA CYS A 190 1.62 -2.42 11.69
C CYS A 190 3.05 -2.69 11.23
N VAL A 191 3.62 -1.70 10.56
CA VAL A 191 4.94 -1.79 9.93
C VAL A 191 5.92 -1.00 10.78
N ASP A 192 6.86 -1.69 11.43
CA ASP A 192 7.97 -1.08 12.16
C ASP A 192 9.19 -1.01 11.25
N GLN A 193 9.54 0.22 10.87
CA GLN A 193 10.70 0.55 10.04
C GLN A 193 11.75 1.34 10.82
N ARG A 194 11.71 1.39 12.15
CA ARG A 194 12.67 2.17 12.94
C ARG A 194 14.13 1.73 12.77
N GLY A 195 14.36 0.50 12.29
CA GLY A 195 15.68 0.02 11.90
C GLY A 195 16.13 0.41 10.49
N VAL A 196 15.23 0.93 9.65
CA VAL A 196 15.52 1.31 8.26
C VAL A 196 16.25 2.65 8.24
N VAL A 197 17.35 2.69 7.50
CA VAL A 197 18.20 3.86 7.31
C VAL A 197 18.21 4.25 5.83
N THR A 198 18.08 5.55 5.56
CA THR A 198 18.20 6.08 4.20
C THR A 198 19.65 6.42 3.87
N TYR A 199 20.07 6.09 2.65
CA TYR A 199 21.34 6.48 2.05
C TYR A 199 21.08 7.29 0.79
N ILE A 200 21.91 8.29 0.52
CA ILE A 200 21.89 9.06 -0.74
C ILE A 200 23.33 9.09 -1.25
N ASN A 201 23.57 8.58 -2.46
CA ASN A 201 24.90 8.43 -3.05
C ASN A 201 25.88 7.73 -2.10
N GLY A 202 25.43 6.65 -1.46
CA GLY A 202 26.19 5.87 -0.48
C GLY A 202 26.38 6.51 0.88
N LYS A 203 25.93 7.75 1.10
CA LYS A 203 26.04 8.46 2.38
C LYS A 203 24.79 8.27 3.22
N ARG A 204 24.96 7.76 4.43
CA ARG A 204 23.90 7.64 5.43
C ARG A 204 23.30 9.02 5.73
N GLN A 205 21.99 9.11 5.65
CA GLN A 205 21.24 10.31 6.03
C GLN A 205 20.87 10.27 7.51
N ALA A 206 20.62 11.43 8.10
CA ALA A 206 20.11 11.52 9.48
C ALA A 206 18.66 11.01 9.56
N GLY A 207 18.29 10.49 10.72
CA GLY A 207 16.98 9.89 10.97
C GLY A 207 16.91 8.39 10.67
N THR A 208 15.78 7.82 11.01
CA THR A 208 15.41 6.42 10.76
C THR A 208 13.99 6.37 10.20
N GLY A 209 13.54 5.19 9.76
CA GLY A 209 12.11 4.97 9.55
C GLY A 209 11.31 5.10 10.85
N ASP A 210 10.00 4.90 10.74
CA ASP A 210 9.03 5.04 11.82
C ASP A 210 8.17 3.78 11.95
N ILE A 211 7.26 3.75 12.91
CA ILE A 211 6.14 2.81 12.95
C ILE A 211 4.93 3.46 12.28
N ALA A 212 4.28 2.74 11.38
CA ALA A 212 3.05 3.20 10.76
C ALA A 212 2.01 2.07 10.64
N THR A 213 0.74 2.43 10.78
CA THR A 213 -0.37 1.57 10.39
C THR A 213 -0.65 1.75 8.91
N TYR A 214 -0.90 0.66 8.20
CA TYR A 214 -1.35 0.67 6.80
C TYR A 214 -2.67 -0.09 6.65
N LEU A 215 -3.57 0.46 5.84
CA LEU A 215 -4.68 -0.26 5.26
C LEU A 215 -4.38 -0.48 3.77
N THR A 216 -4.25 -1.74 3.39
CA THR A 216 -3.88 -2.14 2.02
C THR A 216 -5.03 -2.89 1.38
N LEU A 217 -5.41 -2.48 0.17
CA LEU A 217 -6.39 -3.18 -0.66
C LEU A 217 -5.67 -4.02 -1.70
N LEU A 218 -6.20 -5.23 -1.91
CA LEU A 218 -5.74 -6.16 -2.93
C LEU A 218 -6.89 -6.50 -3.88
N THR A 219 -6.56 -6.66 -5.16
CA THR A 219 -7.48 -7.11 -6.20
C THR A 219 -7.00 -8.44 -6.76
N PHE A 220 -7.92 -9.36 -7.05
CA PHE A 220 -7.63 -10.63 -7.71
C PHE A 220 -7.73 -10.46 -9.23
N GLU A 221 -6.60 -10.51 -9.91
CA GLU A 221 -6.45 -10.32 -11.35
C GLU A 221 -5.58 -11.45 -11.91
N ASP A 222 -5.95 -12.05 -13.03
CA ASP A 222 -5.17 -13.11 -13.70
C ASP A 222 -4.72 -14.25 -12.77
N GLY A 223 -5.63 -14.70 -11.88
CA GLY A 223 -5.37 -15.81 -10.97
C GLY A 223 -4.48 -15.48 -9.77
N ARG A 224 -4.21 -14.20 -9.47
CA ARG A 224 -3.35 -13.78 -8.36
C ARG A 224 -3.85 -12.51 -7.68
N TRP A 225 -3.52 -12.38 -6.40
CA TRP A 225 -3.76 -11.16 -5.63
C TRP A 225 -2.65 -10.13 -5.89
N LEU A 226 -3.05 -8.90 -6.22
CA LEU A 226 -2.17 -7.77 -6.49
C LEU A 226 -2.53 -6.61 -5.55
N VAL A 227 -1.53 -5.89 -5.04
CA VAL A 227 -1.79 -4.68 -4.24
C VAL A 227 -2.25 -3.56 -5.17
N SER A 228 -3.46 -3.04 -4.93
CA SER A 228 -4.13 -2.04 -5.78
C SER A 228 -4.22 -0.67 -5.12
N ALA A 229 -4.26 -0.60 -3.79
CA ALA A 229 -4.20 0.63 -3.01
C ALA A 229 -3.52 0.41 -1.65
N ALA A 230 -2.91 1.46 -1.12
CA ALA A 230 -2.39 1.48 0.25
C ALA A 230 -2.57 2.89 0.83
N THR A 231 -3.12 2.97 2.03
CA THR A 231 -3.28 4.23 2.77
C THR A 231 -2.71 4.08 4.17
N ASN A 232 -2.24 5.19 4.74
CA ASN A 232 -1.87 5.23 6.15
C ASN A 232 -3.14 5.11 6.99
N GLY A 233 -3.13 4.19 7.94
CA GLY A 233 -4.14 4.10 8.99
C GLY A 233 -3.95 5.20 10.03
N ALA A 234 -4.81 5.19 11.06
CA ALA A 234 -4.66 6.11 12.19
C ALA A 234 -3.31 5.88 12.89
N ALA A 235 -2.61 6.95 13.28
CA ALA A 235 -1.26 6.87 13.84
C ALA A 235 -1.14 6.04 15.15
N ASN A 236 -2.27 5.77 15.83
CA ASN A 236 -2.29 5.18 17.17
C ASN A 236 -2.65 3.67 17.19
N SER A 237 -2.80 3.01 16.04
CA SER A 237 -3.25 1.60 16.01
C SER A 237 -2.14 0.56 16.21
N CYS A 238 -0.87 0.99 16.36
CA CYS A 238 0.27 0.08 16.56
C CYS A 238 0.80 0.03 18.01
N SER A 239 -0.05 0.36 18.98
CA SER A 239 0.23 0.31 20.43
C SER A 239 0.31 -1.11 20.97
#